data_AF-A0A351T619-F1
#
_entry.id   AF-A0A351T619-F1
#
_cell.length_a   1.000
_cell.length_b   1.000
_cell.length_c   1.000
_cell.angle_alpha   90.00
_cell.angle_beta   90.00
_cell.angle_gamma   90.00
#
_symmetry.space_group_name_H-M   'P 1'
#
loop_
_entity.id
_entity.type
_entity.pdbx_description
1 polymer ?
#
loop_
_entity_poly.entity_id
_entity_poly.type
_entity_poly.pdbx_seq_one_letter_code
_entity_poly.pdbx_strand_id
1 'polypeptide(L)' 'MTVEPTASTFIDAPDVTASVRDLFGIDSDMQVPAFSEGNEYVPDRDETYLF' A
#
# COMPACT_ATOMS: atom_id res chain seq x y z
N MET A 1 3.27 22.36 -26.03
CA MET A 1 3.67 21.22 -25.18
C MET A 1 2.79 21.28 -23.95
N THR A 2 1.65 20.61 -24.00
CA THR A 2 0.71 20.55 -22.87
C THR A 2 1.20 19.42 -22.00
N VAL A 3 1.82 19.76 -20.87
CA VAL A 3 2.07 18.78 -19.81
C VAL A 3 0.71 18.53 -19.17
N GLU A 4 0.10 17.38 -19.48
CA GLU A 4 -1.05 16.91 -18.73
C GLU A 4 -0.58 16.69 -17.29
N PRO A 5 -1.29 17.18 -16.27
CA PRO A 5 -1.00 16.75 -14.92
C PRO A 5 -1.33 15.27 -14.90
N THR A 6 -0.31 14.41 -14.86
CA THR A 6 -0.52 13.01 -14.46
C THR A 6 -1.03 13.11 -13.03
N ALA A 7 -2.35 13.12 -12.88
CA ALA A 7 -2.99 13.17 -11.60
C ALA A 7 -2.46 11.97 -10.82
N SER A 8 -1.54 12.24 -9.92
CA SER A 8 -1.18 11.35 -8.86
C SER A 8 -2.45 11.17 -8.05
N THR A 9 -3.23 10.15 -8.40
CA THR A 9 -4.47 9.77 -7.70
C THR A 9 -4.06 9.18 -6.36
N PHE A 10 -3.51 10.02 -5.49
CA PHE A 10 -3.24 9.66 -4.11
C PHE A 10 -4.60 9.42 -3.47
N ILE A 11 -4.79 8.21 -2.96
CA ILE A 11 -5.98 7.90 -2.18
C ILE A 11 -5.73 8.51 -0.81
N ASP A 12 -6.55 9.49 -0.41
CA ASP A 12 -6.36 10.22 0.85
C ASP A 12 -6.64 9.37 2.10
N ALA A 13 -7.28 8.22 1.91
CA ALA A 13 -7.63 7.28 2.97
C ALA A 13 -7.48 5.83 2.49
N PRO A 14 -7.24 4.87 3.40
CA PRO A 14 -7.24 3.46 3.05
C PRO A 14 -8.58 3.03 2.45
N ASP A 15 -8.53 2.34 1.31
CA ASP A 15 -9.70 1.93 0.54
C ASP A 15 -10.09 0.47 0.78
N VAL A 16 -9.15 -0.35 1.28
CA VAL A 16 -9.35 -1.78 1.53
C VAL A 16 -9.04 -2.16 2.98
N THR A 17 -9.48 -3.35 3.36
CA THR A 17 -9.12 -3.98 4.62
C THR A 17 -8.35 -5.26 4.31
N ALA A 18 -7.24 -5.49 5.00
CA ALA A 18 -6.37 -6.64 4.77
C ALA A 18 -6.04 -7.38 6.08
N SER A 19 -5.83 -8.69 5.94
CA SER A 19 -5.44 -9.59 7.02
C SER A 19 -3.95 -9.45 7.33
N VAL A 20 -3.63 -9.17 8.59
CA VAL A 20 -2.23 -9.06 9.04
C VAL A 20 -1.51 -10.41 8.92
N ARG A 21 -2.24 -11.50 9.10
CA ARG A 21 -1.74 -12.87 8.93
C ARG A 21 -1.24 -13.12 7.52
N ASP A 22 -1.99 -12.70 6.51
CA ASP A 22 -1.67 -13.01 5.12
C ASP A 22 -0.56 -12.10 4.56
N LEU A 23 -0.52 -10.84 5.01
CA LEU A 23 0.46 -9.87 4.52
C LEU A 23 1.81 -9.95 5.25
N PHE A 24 1.79 -10.11 6.57
CA PHE A 24 2.99 -10.04 7.41
C PHE A 24 3.37 -11.39 8.03
N GLY A 25 2.55 -12.44 7.85
CA GLY A 25 2.80 -13.76 8.44
C GLY A 25 2.60 -13.81 9.96
N ILE A 26 1.92 -12.83 10.54
CA ILE A 26 1.67 -12.74 11.99
C ILE A 26 0.42 -13.57 12.32
N ASP A 27 0.52 -14.54 13.22
CA ASP A 27 -0.62 -15.37 13.65
C ASP A 27 -1.61 -14.55 14.50
N SER A 28 -2.44 -13.76 13.83
CA SER A 28 -3.47 -12.91 14.40
C SER A 28 -4.65 -12.81 13.44
N ASP A 29 -5.87 -12.84 13.99
CA ASP A 29 -7.10 -12.61 13.22
C ASP A 29 -7.38 -11.11 12.99
N MET A 30 -6.38 -10.26 13.20
CA MET A 30 -6.50 -8.82 13.05
C MET A 30 -6.65 -8.43 11.57
N GLN A 31 -7.61 -7.54 11.32
CA GLN A 31 -7.81 -6.88 10.05
C GLN A 31 -7.50 -5.39 10.18
N VAL A 32 -6.71 -4.88 9.23
CA VAL A 32 -6.25 -3.49 9.23
C VAL A 32 -6.63 -2.79 7.93
N PRO A 33 -6.98 -1.49 7.98
CA PRO A 33 -7.16 -0.69 6.79
C PRO A 33 -5.83 -0.56 6.03
N ALA A 34 -5.87 -0.74 4.71
CA ALA A 34 -4.72 -0.70 3.81
C ALA A 34 -5.08 0.01 2.49
N PHE A 35 -4.05 0.39 1.74
CA PHE A 35 -4.17 0.97 0.42
C PHE A 35 -4.03 -0.13 -0.64
N SER A 36 -4.92 -0.16 -1.64
CA SER A 36 -4.85 -1.13 -2.74
C SER A 36 -3.75 -0.80 -3.77
N GLU A 37 -3.40 0.48 -3.91
CA GLU A 37 -2.42 0.96 -4.87
C GLU A 37 -1.26 1.70 -4.17
N GLY A 38 -0.03 1.40 -4.58
CA GLY A 38 1.16 2.14 -4.17
C GLY A 38 1.27 3.47 -4.92
N ASN A 39 2.01 4.43 -4.35
CA ASN A 39 2.24 5.73 -4.96
C ASN A 39 3.74 6.00 -5.15
N GLU A 40 4.10 7.10 -5.82
CA GLU A 40 5.50 7.44 -6.13
C GLU A 40 6.41 7.64 -4.89
N TYR A 41 5.83 7.86 -3.72
CA TYR A 41 6.55 7.99 -2.46
C TYR A 41 6.69 6.66 -1.70
N VAL A 42 5.96 5.62 -2.11
CA VAL A 42 6.07 4.28 -1.55
C VAL A 42 7.14 3.53 -2.34
N PRO A 43 8.25 3.10 -1.70
CA PRO A 43 9.27 2.30 -2.36
C PRO A 43 8.73 0.94 -2.81
N ASP A 44 9.35 0.37 -3.83
CA ASP A 44 9.05 -0.99 -4.27
C ASP A 44 9.27 -2.00 -3.14
N ARG A 45 8.44 -3.05 -3.14
CA ARG A 45 8.51 -4.10 -2.12
C ARG A 45 9.80 -4.92 -2.30
N ASP A 46 10.67 -4.88 -1.30
CA ASP A 46 11.91 -5.65 -1.26
C ASP A 46 11.74 -6.87 -0.33
N GLU A 47 11.88 -8.07 -0.89
CA GLU A 47 11.73 -9.34 -0.16
C GLU A 47 12.91 -9.64 0.77
N THR A 48 14.03 -8.95 0.59
CA THR A 48 15.22 -9.05 1.44
C THR A 48 15.25 -8.00 2.55
N TYR A 49 14.26 -7.09 2.56
CA TYR A 49 14.12 -6.07 3.59
C TYR A 49 13.56 -6.68 4.88
N LEU A 50 14.45 -6.87 5.86
CA LEU A 50 14.13 -7.41 7.17
C LEU A 50 14.02 -6.27 8.19
N PHE A 51 12.83 -6.12 8.77
CA PHE A 51 12.53 -5.19 9.88
C PHE A 51 12.92 -5.78 11.24
#